data_AF-A0A3N5WV58-F1
#
_entry.id   AF-A0A3N5WV58-F1
#
_cell.length_a   1.000
_cell.length_b   1.000
_cell.length_c   1.000
_cell.angle_alpha   90.00
_cell.angle_beta   90.00
_cell.angle_gamma   90.00
#
_symmetry.space_group_name_H-M   'P 1'
#
loop_
_entity.id
_entity.type
_entity.pdbx_description
1 polymer ?
#
loop_
_entity_poly.entity_id
_entity_poly.type
_entity_poly.pdbx_seq_one_letter_code
_entity_poly.pdbx_strand_id
1 'polypeptide(L)'
;MELEKAMETENDLKCLNDLVLQYEETGDIEKMKPLLAEGFTIVRSNGEVQDLQAFLAAVPGNAQRGRKTTESQVQLMGDTAVVISTVETSSGPEGKKEVGRFRNTRVFVRDDGGWRCLSWQVARISQPQAQAGPCAELAAAGGAPAPSKVNPAADLAGTEKEKALRQIQEMLLDYFAIPRPGKSSMITELQDILLPRFIQDARFAWMAVSPYHSTLVDNVDQVLKYLEFAILDIPQNILRFSEIQERLGFYAFLEELARSPYYPWLVSLPLDPSDVRLLKESGHPNPDVALTAYLQRAAQERAVVSAPKKVLDWAEGFVGKMKQSFMGLKQKQPVIPINRHTLSGLAKVSSGLALWAGNAATMPFTAIVIVPCATAGLVAVLDGVNDIKDQSEQTNGAKSKETGKADAPQGGKDVPIVTT
;
A
#
# COMPACT_ATOMS: atom_id res chain seq x y z
N MET A 1 -35.37 -7.02 8.76
CA MET A 1 -35.31 -6.18 9.96
C MET A 1 -33.93 -5.53 10.16
N GLU A 2 -32.80 -6.25 10.28
CA GLU A 2 -31.48 -5.58 10.44
C GLU A 2 -31.05 -4.76 9.22
N LEU A 3 -31.23 -5.30 8.01
CA LEU A 3 -30.89 -4.60 6.77
C LEU A 3 -31.79 -3.38 6.51
N GLU A 4 -33.06 -3.47 6.91
CA GLU A 4 -34.03 -2.38 6.83
C GLU A 4 -33.70 -1.25 7.81
N LYS A 5 -33.34 -1.59 9.06
CA LYS A 5 -32.82 -0.63 10.04
C LYS A 5 -31.51 0.03 9.59
N ALA A 6 -30.62 -0.73 8.93
CA ALA A 6 -29.38 -0.20 8.39
C ALA A 6 -29.64 0.78 7.22
N MET A 7 -30.57 0.46 6.32
CA MET A 7 -30.99 1.36 5.24
C MET A 7 -31.69 2.62 5.76
N GLU A 8 -32.53 2.50 6.79
CA GLU A 8 -33.15 3.64 7.48
C GLU A 8 -32.08 4.56 8.10
N THR A 9 -31.10 3.97 8.81
CA THR A 9 -29.97 4.71 9.40
C THR A 9 -29.12 5.42 8.34
N GLU A 10 -28.87 4.77 7.20
CA GLU A 10 -28.14 5.40 6.09
C GLU A 10 -28.90 6.61 5.52
N ASN A 11 -30.21 6.50 5.36
CA ASN A 11 -31.04 7.61 4.88
C ASN A 11 -31.09 8.76 5.90
N ASP A 12 -31.16 8.45 7.19
CA ASP A 12 -31.11 9.46 8.27
C ASP A 12 -29.79 10.23 8.25
N LEU A 13 -28.66 9.54 8.06
CA LEU A 13 -27.35 10.17 7.97
C LEU A 13 -27.20 11.05 6.72
N LYS A 14 -27.78 10.64 5.58
CA LYS A 14 -27.83 11.49 4.37
C LYS A 14 -28.67 12.74 4.62
N CYS A 15 -29.84 12.58 5.23
CA CYS A 15 -30.70 13.70 5.62
C CYS A 15 -29.98 14.67 6.56
N LEU A 16 -29.32 14.14 7.61
CA LEU A 16 -28.53 14.93 8.54
C LEU A 16 -27.38 15.67 7.85
N ASN A 17 -26.68 15.03 6.92
CA ASN A 17 -25.63 15.63 6.12
C ASN A 17 -26.12 16.82 5.28
N ASP A 18 -27.33 16.70 4.72
CA ASP A 18 -27.97 17.77 3.95
C ASP A 18 -28.47 18.90 4.85
N LEU A 19 -28.98 18.60 6.05
CA LEU A 19 -29.36 19.60 7.05
C LEU A 19 -28.15 20.44 7.50
N VAL A 20 -26.99 19.81 7.77
CA VAL A 20 -25.75 20.53 8.07
C VAL A 20 -25.39 21.49 6.93
N LEU A 21 -25.47 21.03 5.68
CA LEU A 21 -25.19 21.90 4.53
C LEU A 21 -26.20 23.05 4.42
N GLN A 22 -27.48 22.76 4.59
CA GLN A 22 -28.57 23.73 4.53
C GLN A 22 -28.41 24.81 5.60
N TYR A 23 -28.11 24.45 6.85
CA TYR A 23 -27.99 25.43 7.92
C TYR A 23 -26.70 26.26 7.84
N GLU A 24 -25.63 25.73 7.24
CA GLU A 24 -24.46 26.55 6.87
C GLU A 24 -24.84 27.54 5.75
N GLU A 25 -25.61 27.09 4.77
CA GLU A 25 -26.05 27.91 3.64
C GLU A 25 -27.04 29.02 4.05
N THR A 26 -27.87 28.79 5.07
CA THR A 26 -28.80 29.79 5.61
C THR A 26 -28.21 30.63 6.75
N GLY A 27 -27.04 30.27 7.28
CA GLY A 27 -26.45 30.93 8.44
C GLY A 27 -27.20 30.70 9.75
N ASP A 28 -27.95 29.59 9.88
CA ASP A 28 -28.85 29.33 11.03
C ASP A 28 -28.10 28.58 12.14
N ILE A 29 -27.48 29.35 13.06
CA ILE A 29 -26.68 28.81 14.17
C ILE A 29 -27.52 27.91 15.09
N GLU A 30 -28.74 28.35 15.41
CA GLU A 30 -29.60 27.65 16.38
C GLU A 30 -29.98 26.25 15.89
N LYS A 31 -30.23 26.11 14.58
CA LYS A 31 -30.50 24.79 13.99
C LYS A 31 -29.23 24.01 13.68
N MET A 32 -28.11 24.66 13.39
CA MET A 32 -26.82 24.00 13.18
C MET A 32 -26.30 23.33 14.45
N LYS A 33 -26.32 24.05 15.57
CA LYS A 33 -25.71 23.63 16.85
C LYS A 33 -26.10 22.21 17.32
N PRO A 34 -27.39 21.79 17.33
CA PRO A 34 -27.75 20.44 17.78
C PRO A 34 -27.26 19.32 16.85
N LEU A 35 -26.87 19.64 15.60
CA LEU A 35 -26.35 18.63 14.67
C LEU A 35 -24.86 18.34 14.88
N LEU A 36 -24.18 19.11 15.74
CA LEU A 36 -22.74 18.99 15.99
C LEU A 36 -22.51 18.37 17.37
N ALA A 37 -21.58 17.41 17.43
CA ALA A 37 -21.22 16.74 18.66
C ALA A 37 -20.33 17.63 19.55
N GLU A 38 -20.26 17.31 20.84
CA GLU A 38 -19.21 17.86 21.69
C GLU A 38 -17.84 17.43 21.17
N GLY A 39 -16.87 18.34 21.15
CA GLY A 39 -15.56 18.11 20.54
C GLY A 39 -15.52 18.24 19.02
N PHE A 40 -16.57 18.79 18.39
CA PHE A 40 -16.59 19.03 16.95
C PHE A 40 -15.36 19.82 16.47
N THR A 41 -14.79 19.36 15.35
CA THR A 41 -13.71 20.05 14.63
C THR A 41 -13.94 20.01 13.12
N ILE A 42 -13.52 21.08 12.45
CA ILE A 42 -13.51 21.14 10.98
C ILE A 42 -12.16 21.57 10.45
N VAL A 43 -11.71 20.91 9.38
CA VAL A 43 -10.56 21.34 8.57
C VAL A 43 -11.07 21.83 7.22
N ARG A 44 -10.89 23.13 6.96
CA ARG A 44 -11.30 23.78 5.71
C ARG A 44 -10.33 23.44 4.57
N SER A 45 -10.73 23.72 3.34
CA SER A 45 -9.91 23.44 2.15
C SER A 45 -8.62 24.26 2.04
N ASN A 46 -8.49 25.34 2.81
CA ASN A 46 -7.28 26.14 2.96
C ASN A 46 -6.36 25.62 4.10
N GLY A 47 -6.74 24.53 4.78
CA GLY A 47 -6.00 23.98 5.93
C GLY A 47 -6.33 24.62 7.28
N GLU A 48 -7.22 25.61 7.32
CA GLU A 48 -7.68 26.21 8.58
C GLU A 48 -8.45 25.19 9.42
N VAL A 49 -8.08 25.07 10.70
CA VAL A 49 -8.76 24.21 11.67
C VAL A 49 -9.63 25.09 12.56
N GLN A 50 -10.91 24.75 12.66
CA GLN A 50 -11.88 25.45 13.52
C GLN A 50 -12.49 24.44 14.50
N ASP A 51 -12.58 24.82 15.77
CA ASP A 51 -13.39 24.09 16.75
C ASP A 51 -14.88 24.45 16.62
N LEU A 52 -15.73 23.84 17.46
CA LEU A 52 -17.17 24.10 17.48
C LEU A 52 -17.53 25.59 17.62
N GLN A 53 -16.86 26.34 18.50
CA GLN A 53 -17.21 27.74 18.75
C GLN A 53 -16.79 28.62 17.59
N ALA A 54 -15.56 28.44 17.10
CA ALA A 54 -15.04 29.16 15.94
C ALA A 54 -15.87 28.87 14.68
N PHE A 55 -16.27 27.61 14.47
CA PHE A 55 -17.14 27.23 13.37
C PHE A 55 -18.51 27.91 13.46
N LEU A 56 -19.21 27.81 14.60
CA LEU A 56 -20.53 28.41 14.78
C LEU A 56 -20.50 29.94 14.63
N ALA A 57 -19.44 30.60 15.10
CA ALA A 57 -19.24 32.04 14.90
C ALA A 57 -19.10 32.43 13.41
N ALA A 58 -18.55 31.54 12.58
CA ALA A 58 -18.38 31.76 11.14
C ALA A 58 -19.62 31.43 10.29
N VAL A 59 -20.58 30.64 10.82
CA VAL A 59 -21.78 30.19 10.09
C VAL A 59 -22.55 31.34 9.42
N PRO A 60 -22.83 32.48 10.07
CA PRO A 60 -23.55 33.59 9.42
C PRO A 60 -22.82 34.16 8.20
N GLY A 61 -21.49 34.26 8.24
CA GLY A 61 -20.66 34.73 7.11
C GLY A 61 -20.53 33.73 5.96
N ASN A 62 -20.98 32.50 6.19
CA ASN A 62 -20.99 31.42 5.22
C ASN A 62 -22.32 31.30 4.48
N ALA A 63 -23.32 32.13 4.76
CA ALA A 63 -24.60 32.07 4.09
C ALA A 63 -24.51 32.42 2.58
N GLN A 64 -25.49 31.96 1.80
CA GLN A 64 -25.72 32.36 0.40
C GLN A 64 -24.53 32.06 -0.56
N ARG A 65 -23.81 30.95 -0.37
CA ARG A 65 -22.78 30.48 -1.31
C ARG A 65 -23.34 29.62 -2.44
N GLY A 66 -24.64 29.34 -2.39
CA GLY A 66 -25.37 28.46 -3.29
C GLY A 66 -24.77 27.07 -3.29
N ARG A 67 -24.58 26.51 -2.09
CA ARG A 67 -24.11 25.14 -1.88
C ARG A 67 -25.16 24.11 -2.29
N LYS A 68 -24.72 23.03 -2.95
CA LYS A 68 -25.56 21.87 -3.26
C LYS A 68 -24.77 20.57 -3.15
N THR A 69 -25.33 19.58 -2.45
CA THR A 69 -24.84 18.20 -2.47
C THR A 69 -25.20 17.55 -3.81
N THR A 70 -24.24 16.92 -4.49
CA THR A 70 -24.48 16.19 -5.75
C THR A 70 -24.37 14.68 -5.60
N GLU A 71 -23.51 14.22 -4.70
CA GLU A 71 -23.25 12.82 -4.42
C GLU A 71 -23.02 12.64 -2.92
N SER A 72 -23.49 11.53 -2.36
CA SER A 72 -23.26 11.17 -0.95
C SER A 72 -23.16 9.66 -0.78
N GLN A 73 -22.13 9.21 -0.07
CA GLN A 73 -21.89 7.83 0.31
C GLN A 73 -21.78 7.74 1.82
N VAL A 74 -22.37 6.69 2.41
CA VAL A 74 -22.38 6.46 3.86
C VAL A 74 -21.72 5.12 4.16
N GLN A 75 -20.83 5.10 5.15
CA GLN A 75 -20.23 3.90 5.69
C GLN A 75 -20.51 3.83 7.20
N LEU A 76 -21.30 2.85 7.63
CA LEU A 76 -21.65 2.61 9.03
C LEU A 76 -20.58 1.75 9.73
N MET A 77 -20.22 2.12 10.95
CA MET A 77 -19.21 1.48 11.80
C MET A 77 -19.69 1.47 13.26
N GLY A 78 -20.70 0.66 13.57
CA GLY A 78 -21.31 0.62 14.91
C GLY A 78 -22.01 1.94 15.24
N ASP A 79 -21.54 2.62 16.30
CA ASP A 79 -22.03 3.94 16.73
C ASP A 79 -21.30 5.12 16.05
N THR A 80 -20.52 4.84 15.01
CA THR A 80 -19.84 5.85 14.18
C THR A 80 -20.24 5.65 12.72
N ALA A 81 -20.26 6.72 11.95
CA ALA A 81 -20.48 6.68 10.52
C ALA A 81 -19.57 7.68 9.80
N VAL A 82 -19.15 7.34 8.58
CA VAL A 82 -18.44 8.25 7.70
C VAL A 82 -19.36 8.58 6.53
N VAL A 83 -19.57 9.87 6.27
CA VAL A 83 -20.32 10.37 5.11
C VAL A 83 -19.38 11.15 4.21
N ILE A 84 -19.23 10.69 2.97
CA ILE A 84 -18.42 11.37 1.95
C ILE A 84 -19.38 11.96 0.92
N SER A 85 -19.29 13.27 0.70
CA SER A 85 -20.15 13.96 -0.26
C SER A 85 -19.39 14.93 -1.16
N THR A 86 -19.94 15.16 -2.36
CA THR A 86 -19.47 16.20 -3.28
C THR A 86 -20.38 17.41 -3.17
N VAL A 87 -19.82 18.55 -2.79
CA VAL A 87 -20.52 19.83 -2.67
C VAL A 87 -20.06 20.79 -3.75
N GLU A 88 -21.01 21.37 -4.47
CA GLU A 88 -20.78 22.43 -5.45
C GLU A 88 -21.22 23.77 -4.86
N THR A 89 -20.40 24.81 -5.03
CA THR A 89 -20.74 26.19 -4.68
C THR A 89 -20.95 26.98 -5.97
N SER A 90 -21.91 27.89 -6.01
CA SER A 90 -22.15 28.76 -7.17
C SER A 90 -21.65 30.20 -6.97
N SER A 91 -21.32 30.56 -5.73
CA SER A 91 -20.77 31.86 -5.35
C SER A 91 -19.56 31.71 -4.44
N GLY A 92 -18.48 32.40 -4.78
CA GLY A 92 -17.32 32.60 -3.91
C GLY A 92 -17.59 33.65 -2.83
N PRO A 93 -16.60 33.97 -1.98
CA PRO A 93 -16.68 35.11 -1.08
C PRO A 93 -17.00 36.38 -1.88
N GLU A 94 -17.85 37.27 -1.35
CA GLU A 94 -18.20 38.56 -1.97
C GLU A 94 -19.06 38.48 -3.26
N GLY A 95 -19.76 37.37 -3.50
CA GLY A 95 -20.74 37.26 -4.59
C GLY A 95 -20.14 37.13 -5.99
N LYS A 96 -18.81 36.93 -6.10
CA LYS A 96 -18.18 36.53 -7.36
C LYS A 96 -18.66 35.14 -7.74
N LYS A 97 -19.10 34.94 -8.97
CA LYS A 97 -19.47 33.61 -9.51
C LYS A 97 -18.20 32.77 -9.64
N GLU A 98 -17.86 32.06 -8.58
CA GLU A 98 -16.82 31.02 -8.59
C GLU A 98 -17.50 29.69 -8.34
N VAL A 99 -17.50 28.83 -9.35
CA VAL A 99 -17.99 27.47 -9.20
C VAL A 99 -16.88 26.65 -8.54
N GLY A 100 -17.05 26.37 -7.25
CA GLY A 100 -16.16 25.51 -6.48
C GLY A 100 -16.74 24.10 -6.39
N ARG A 101 -15.89 23.07 -6.50
CA ARG A 101 -16.27 21.69 -6.18
C ARG A 101 -15.41 21.22 -5.02
N PHE A 102 -16.05 20.68 -3.99
CA PHE A 102 -15.41 20.25 -2.76
C PHE A 102 -15.84 18.83 -2.41
N ARG A 103 -14.91 18.05 -1.89
CA ARG A 103 -15.20 16.78 -1.24
C ARG A 103 -15.26 17.02 0.25
N ASN A 104 -16.42 16.73 0.84
CA ASN A 104 -16.65 16.77 2.27
C ASN A 104 -16.60 15.35 2.82
N THR A 105 -15.73 15.11 3.79
CA THR A 105 -15.71 13.89 4.60
C THR A 105 -16.18 14.26 6.00
N ARG A 106 -17.31 13.71 6.43
CA ARG A 106 -17.88 13.97 7.76
C ARG A 106 -17.92 12.67 8.57
N VAL A 107 -17.50 12.75 9.81
CA VAL A 107 -17.60 11.65 10.79
C VAL A 107 -18.75 11.99 11.72
N PHE A 108 -19.75 11.12 11.75
CA PHE A 108 -20.88 11.19 12.66
C PHE A 108 -20.70 10.17 13.77
N VAL A 109 -21.11 10.52 14.98
CA VAL A 109 -21.19 9.63 16.13
C VAL A 109 -22.63 9.60 16.63
N ARG A 110 -23.05 8.44 17.12
CA ARG A 110 -24.34 8.23 17.77
C ARG A 110 -24.16 8.21 19.27
N ASP A 111 -24.92 9.03 19.96
CA ASP A 111 -25.08 8.99 21.42
C ASP A 111 -26.57 8.93 21.77
N ASP A 112 -26.89 9.06 23.06
CA ASP A 112 -28.27 9.01 23.56
C ASP A 112 -29.18 10.09 22.92
N GLY A 113 -28.60 11.17 22.39
CA GLY A 113 -29.29 12.24 21.67
C GLY A 113 -29.43 12.01 20.16
N GLY A 114 -28.92 10.91 19.62
CA GLY A 114 -28.95 10.57 18.20
C GLY A 114 -27.62 10.83 17.48
N TRP A 115 -27.67 10.88 16.15
CA TRP A 115 -26.50 11.11 15.31
C TRP A 115 -26.09 12.59 15.30
N ARG A 116 -24.80 12.86 15.55
CA ARG A 116 -24.22 14.20 15.53
C ARG A 116 -22.86 14.20 14.82
N CYS A 117 -22.55 15.27 14.10
CA CYS A 117 -21.29 15.43 13.38
C CYS A 117 -20.16 15.73 14.37
N LEU A 118 -19.15 14.86 14.45
CA LEU A 118 -17.97 15.03 15.30
C LEU A 118 -16.79 15.63 14.55
N SER A 119 -16.61 15.30 13.27
CA SER A 119 -15.50 15.84 12.49
C SER A 119 -15.91 16.10 11.06
N TRP A 120 -15.34 17.14 10.46
CA TRP A 120 -15.56 17.49 9.07
C TRP A 120 -14.26 17.92 8.40
N GLN A 121 -13.90 17.27 7.30
CA GLN A 121 -12.83 17.70 6.42
C GLN A 121 -13.37 18.16 5.07
N VAL A 122 -12.87 19.29 4.58
CA VAL A 122 -13.19 19.85 3.26
C VAL A 122 -11.95 19.81 2.40
N ALA A 123 -12.01 19.13 1.25
CA ALA A 123 -10.94 19.13 0.25
C ALA A 123 -11.44 19.75 -1.05
N ARG A 124 -10.66 20.65 -1.67
CA ARG A 124 -11.00 21.18 -2.99
C ARG A 124 -10.77 20.08 -4.04
N ILE A 125 -11.77 19.85 -4.88
CA ILE A 125 -11.63 18.98 -6.06
C ILE A 125 -11.08 19.89 -7.17
N SER A 126 -9.79 19.76 -7.47
CA SER A 126 -9.19 20.43 -8.61
C SER A 126 -9.96 20.05 -9.87
N GLN A 127 -10.60 21.01 -10.52
CA GLN A 127 -11.02 20.79 -11.90
C GLN A 127 -9.73 20.63 -12.72
N PRO A 128 -9.67 19.67 -13.66
CA PRO A 128 -8.66 19.69 -14.68
C PRO A 128 -8.79 21.06 -15.35
N GLN A 129 -7.85 21.98 -15.11
CA GLN A 129 -7.77 23.17 -15.92
C GLN A 129 -7.61 22.64 -17.33
N ALA A 130 -8.59 22.92 -18.20
CA ALA A 130 -8.38 22.85 -19.62
C ALA A 130 -7.21 23.81 -19.87
N GLN A 131 -6.00 23.27 -19.92
CA GLN A 131 -4.81 24.04 -20.22
C GLN A 131 -5.03 24.55 -21.64
N ALA A 132 -5.49 25.80 -21.74
CA ALA A 132 -5.37 26.55 -22.96
C ALA A 132 -3.87 26.65 -23.21
N GLY A 133 -3.36 25.80 -24.10
CA GLY A 133 -1.93 25.71 -24.37
C GLY A 133 -1.38 27.08 -24.76
N PRO A 134 -0.11 27.38 -24.45
CA PRO A 134 0.53 28.67 -24.72
C PRO A 134 0.78 28.96 -26.21
N CYS A 135 -0.02 28.41 -27.13
CA CYS A 135 0.19 28.57 -28.57
C CYS A 135 -0.44 29.84 -29.16
N ALA A 136 -1.21 30.62 -28.38
CA ALA A 136 -1.90 31.80 -28.90
C ALA A 136 -1.14 33.14 -28.74
N GLU A 137 -0.08 33.20 -27.93
CA GLU A 137 0.57 34.49 -27.56
C GLU A 137 2.02 34.65 -28.06
N LEU A 138 2.54 33.70 -28.83
CA LEU A 138 3.90 33.76 -29.40
C LEU A 138 3.96 34.31 -30.85
N ALA A 139 2.83 34.75 -31.41
CA ALA A 139 2.78 35.31 -32.77
C ALA A 139 3.10 36.82 -32.86
N ALA A 140 3.40 37.52 -31.74
CA ALA A 140 3.48 38.98 -31.74
C ALA A 140 4.80 39.61 -31.25
N ALA A 141 5.87 38.84 -30.98
CA ALA A 141 7.15 39.42 -30.53
C ALA A 141 8.32 38.91 -31.37
N GLY A 142 8.55 39.54 -32.52
CA GLY A 142 9.76 39.39 -33.30
C GLY A 142 10.94 40.06 -32.60
N GLY A 143 11.74 39.27 -31.89
CA GLY A 143 13.03 39.69 -31.33
C GLY A 143 13.93 38.47 -31.18
N ALA A 144 14.86 38.29 -32.10
CA ALA A 144 15.82 37.18 -32.09
C ALA A 144 16.81 37.33 -30.92
N PRO A 145 16.90 36.36 -29.98
CA PRO A 145 17.97 36.34 -28.99
C PRO A 145 19.21 35.65 -29.57
N ALA A 146 20.38 36.12 -29.12
CA ALA A 146 21.69 35.63 -29.54
C ALA A 146 21.89 34.13 -29.22
N PRO A 147 22.66 33.40 -30.06
CA PRO A 147 22.84 31.96 -29.90
C PRO A 147 23.63 31.64 -28.62
N SER A 148 22.93 31.08 -27.63
CA SER A 148 23.55 30.43 -26.48
C SER A 148 24.23 29.13 -26.94
N LYS A 149 25.44 28.88 -26.41
CA LYS A 149 26.18 27.63 -26.61
C LYS A 149 25.51 26.51 -25.80
N VAL A 150 24.37 26.03 -26.26
CA VAL A 150 23.71 24.84 -25.69
C VAL A 150 24.17 23.62 -26.48
N ASN A 151 24.49 22.55 -25.77
CA ASN A 151 25.00 21.32 -26.35
C ASN A 151 23.82 20.52 -26.93
N PRO A 152 23.62 20.48 -28.26
CA PRO A 152 22.37 19.99 -28.87
C PRO A 152 22.10 18.51 -28.61
N ALA A 153 23.13 17.72 -28.29
CA ALA A 153 22.99 16.31 -27.94
C ALA A 153 22.35 16.09 -26.55
N ALA A 154 22.57 17.00 -25.60
CA ALA A 154 21.97 16.90 -24.27
C ALA A 154 20.49 17.31 -24.30
N ASP A 155 20.14 18.30 -25.10
CA ASP A 155 18.75 18.75 -25.27
C ASP A 155 17.90 17.70 -26.00
N LEU A 156 18.45 17.05 -27.04
CA LEU A 156 17.76 15.97 -27.75
C LEU A 156 17.51 14.75 -26.84
N ALA A 157 18.49 14.36 -26.00
CA ALA A 157 18.34 13.28 -25.04
C ALA A 157 17.28 13.58 -23.96
N GLY A 158 17.17 14.85 -23.54
CA GLY A 158 16.10 15.32 -22.65
C GLY A 158 14.71 15.13 -23.27
N THR A 159 14.56 15.52 -24.55
CA THR A 159 13.26 15.41 -25.24
C THR A 159 12.79 13.98 -25.47
N GLU A 160 13.69 13.05 -25.80
CA GLU A 160 13.33 11.63 -25.99
C GLU A 160 12.99 10.95 -24.65
N LYS A 161 13.69 11.30 -23.57
CA LYS A 161 13.36 10.82 -22.22
C LYS A 161 11.98 11.30 -21.76
N GLU A 162 11.70 12.59 -21.91
CA GLU A 162 10.41 13.18 -21.54
C GLU A 162 9.27 12.57 -22.36
N LYS A 163 9.49 12.36 -23.66
CA LYS A 163 8.53 11.69 -24.54
C LYS A 163 8.29 10.24 -24.11
N ALA A 164 9.34 9.50 -23.75
CA ALA A 164 9.20 8.14 -23.22
C ALA A 164 8.41 8.11 -21.91
N LEU A 165 8.67 9.03 -20.97
CA LEU A 165 7.93 9.12 -19.71
C LEU A 165 6.46 9.47 -19.93
N ARG A 166 6.17 10.38 -20.86
CA ARG A 166 4.80 10.74 -21.23
C ARG A 166 4.06 9.54 -21.82
N GLN A 167 4.71 8.75 -22.66
CA GLN A 167 4.12 7.55 -23.25
C GLN A 167 3.87 6.46 -22.20
N ILE A 168 4.79 6.26 -21.25
CA ILE A 168 4.58 5.36 -20.12
C ILE A 168 3.40 5.82 -19.26
N GLN A 169 3.28 7.13 -19.03
CA GLN A 169 2.15 7.71 -18.32
C GLN A 169 0.83 7.49 -19.07
N GLU A 170 0.80 7.65 -20.40
CA GLU A 170 -0.37 7.37 -21.21
C GLU A 170 -0.77 5.88 -21.13
N MET A 171 0.18 4.95 -21.23
CA MET A 171 -0.10 3.52 -21.02
C MET A 171 -0.68 3.25 -19.62
N LEU A 172 -0.14 3.88 -18.58
CA LEU A 172 -0.68 3.77 -17.22
C LEU A 172 -2.11 4.29 -17.14
N LEU A 173 -2.41 5.43 -17.77
CA LEU A 173 -3.76 5.99 -17.80
C LEU A 173 -4.74 5.06 -18.55
N ASP A 174 -4.32 4.44 -19.65
CA ASP A 174 -5.15 3.50 -20.40
C ASP A 174 -5.49 2.24 -19.60
N TYR A 175 -4.54 1.75 -18.80
CA TYR A 175 -4.73 0.58 -17.94
C TYR A 175 -5.51 0.88 -16.66
N PHE A 176 -5.26 2.02 -16.02
CA PHE A 176 -5.72 2.32 -14.66
C PHE A 176 -6.69 3.50 -14.52
N ALA A 177 -6.72 4.46 -15.46
CA ALA A 177 -7.45 5.72 -15.29
C ALA A 177 -8.86 5.76 -15.90
N ILE A 178 -9.27 4.79 -16.70
CA ILE A 178 -10.67 4.70 -17.11
C ILE A 178 -11.45 3.99 -15.99
N PRO A 179 -12.40 4.65 -15.30
CA PRO A 179 -13.26 3.99 -14.33
C PRO A 179 -14.15 2.99 -15.09
N ARG A 180 -13.68 1.75 -15.20
CA ARG A 180 -14.51 0.64 -15.66
C ARG A 180 -15.45 0.28 -14.52
N PRO A 181 -16.74 0.01 -14.78
CA PRO A 181 -17.67 -0.45 -13.75
C PRO A 181 -17.05 -1.59 -12.92
N GLY A 182 -16.99 -1.42 -11.60
CA GLY A 182 -16.40 -2.37 -10.65
C GLY A 182 -14.90 -2.22 -10.35
N LYS A 183 -14.11 -1.47 -11.13
CA LYS A 183 -12.67 -1.24 -10.81
C LYS A 183 -12.46 -0.19 -9.71
N SER A 184 -13.34 0.82 -9.62
CA SER A 184 -13.22 1.87 -8.59
C SER A 184 -13.27 1.30 -7.17
N SER A 185 -14.16 0.34 -6.90
CA SER A 185 -14.24 -0.31 -5.59
C SER A 185 -13.02 -1.17 -5.29
N MET A 186 -12.39 -1.79 -6.30
CA MET A 186 -11.14 -2.53 -6.11
C MET A 186 -9.96 -1.60 -5.83
N ILE A 187 -9.90 -0.44 -6.49
CA ILE A 187 -8.88 0.57 -6.22
C ILE A 187 -9.04 1.10 -4.79
N THR A 188 -10.27 1.39 -4.36
CA THR A 188 -10.58 1.76 -2.96
C THR A 188 -10.22 0.65 -1.99
N GLU A 189 -10.61 -0.61 -2.25
CA GLU A 189 -10.25 -1.76 -1.41
C GLU A 189 -8.72 -1.93 -1.30
N LEU A 190 -8.02 -1.75 -2.43
CA LEU A 190 -6.57 -1.80 -2.46
C LEU A 190 -5.95 -0.68 -1.61
N GLN A 191 -6.35 0.57 -1.86
CA GLN A 191 -5.73 1.76 -1.27
C GLN A 191 -6.09 1.96 0.20
N ASP A 192 -7.34 1.73 0.57
CA ASP A 192 -7.86 2.11 1.88
C ASP A 192 -7.85 0.95 2.88
N ILE A 193 -7.83 -0.30 2.41
CA ILE A 193 -7.95 -1.48 3.27
C ILE A 193 -6.72 -2.36 3.19
N LEU A 194 -6.48 -2.96 2.02
CA LEU A 194 -5.49 -4.02 1.89
C LEU A 194 -4.09 -3.49 2.07
N LEU A 195 -3.81 -2.32 1.51
CA LEU A 195 -2.47 -1.79 1.53
C LEU A 195 -2.03 -1.26 2.90
N PRO A 196 -2.81 -0.43 3.62
CA PRO A 196 -2.46 -0.04 4.97
C PRO A 196 -2.30 -1.25 5.91
N ARG A 197 -3.19 -2.23 5.79
CA ARG A 197 -3.13 -3.45 6.60
C ARG A 197 -1.89 -4.28 6.29
N PHE A 198 -1.59 -4.47 5.01
CA PHE A 198 -0.39 -5.19 4.61
C PHE A 198 0.88 -4.47 5.08
N ILE A 199 0.98 -3.14 4.95
CA ILE A 199 2.14 -2.37 5.46
C ILE A 199 2.31 -2.59 6.96
N GLN A 200 1.19 -2.52 7.69
CA GLN A 200 1.17 -2.75 9.13
C GLN A 200 1.63 -4.17 9.48
N ASP A 201 1.11 -5.19 8.80
CA ASP A 201 1.49 -6.59 9.02
C ASP A 201 2.96 -6.86 8.67
N ALA A 202 3.45 -6.31 7.56
CA ALA A 202 4.85 -6.44 7.15
C ALA A 202 5.80 -5.76 8.15
N ARG A 203 5.41 -4.59 8.68
CA ARG A 203 6.16 -3.88 9.74
C ARG A 203 6.18 -4.70 11.02
N PHE A 204 5.06 -5.28 11.43
CA PHE A 204 5.01 -6.14 12.62
C PHE A 204 5.84 -7.40 12.45
N ALA A 205 5.77 -8.06 11.29
CA ALA A 205 6.61 -9.21 10.97
C ALA A 205 8.10 -8.84 11.06
N TRP A 206 8.49 -7.71 10.48
CA TRP A 206 9.88 -7.21 10.55
C TRP A 206 10.31 -6.92 11.99
N MET A 207 9.48 -6.25 12.79
CA MET A 207 9.78 -5.97 14.20
C MET A 207 9.90 -7.24 15.04
N ALA A 208 9.11 -8.26 14.75
CA ALA A 208 9.15 -9.55 15.45
C ALA A 208 10.45 -10.33 15.19
N VAL A 209 11.11 -10.09 14.05
CA VAL A 209 12.31 -10.84 13.64
C VAL A 209 13.59 -10.00 13.63
N SER A 210 13.45 -8.70 13.86
CA SER A 210 14.58 -7.78 13.93
C SER A 210 15.47 -8.12 15.13
N PRO A 211 16.78 -8.33 14.91
CA PRO A 211 17.73 -8.62 15.98
C PRO A 211 17.91 -7.46 16.99
N TYR A 212 17.36 -6.28 16.70
CA TYR A 212 17.45 -5.08 17.54
C TYR A 212 16.39 -5.02 18.66
N HIS A 213 15.57 -6.06 18.83
CA HIS A 213 14.57 -6.13 19.90
C HIS A 213 14.88 -7.26 20.89
N SER A 214 16.04 -7.15 21.55
CA SER A 214 16.44 -8.05 22.65
C SER A 214 15.48 -8.01 23.85
N THR A 215 14.64 -6.98 23.98
CA THR A 215 13.64 -6.83 25.04
C THR A 215 12.32 -7.57 24.77
N LEU A 216 12.02 -7.93 23.50
CA LEU A 216 10.86 -8.76 23.17
C LEU A 216 11.10 -10.25 23.43
N VAL A 217 12.36 -10.64 23.66
CA VAL A 217 12.73 -12.01 24.04
C VAL A 217 12.11 -12.40 25.39
N ASP A 218 11.83 -11.45 26.27
CA ASP A 218 11.16 -11.71 27.56
C ASP A 218 9.69 -12.11 27.40
N ASN A 219 9.10 -11.94 26.20
CA ASN A 219 7.72 -12.31 25.91
C ASN A 219 7.61 -13.10 24.60
N VAL A 220 8.30 -14.25 24.56
CA VAL A 220 8.26 -15.22 23.44
C VAL A 220 6.83 -15.55 23.01
N ASP A 221 5.88 -15.67 23.94
CA ASP A 221 4.49 -15.97 23.61
C ASP A 221 3.82 -14.85 22.83
N GLN A 222 4.17 -13.58 23.07
CA GLN A 222 3.66 -12.44 22.30
C GLN A 222 4.31 -12.35 20.92
N VAL A 223 5.62 -12.62 20.79
CA VAL A 223 6.30 -12.72 19.49
C VAL A 223 5.71 -13.84 18.65
N LEU A 224 5.43 -15.00 19.25
CA LEU A 224 4.80 -16.14 18.56
C LEU A 224 3.37 -15.82 18.12
N LYS A 225 2.58 -15.13 18.95
CA LYS A 225 1.24 -14.66 18.55
C LYS A 225 1.29 -13.68 17.39
N TYR A 226 2.27 -12.78 17.37
CA TYR A 226 2.45 -11.85 16.25
C TYR A 226 2.89 -12.56 14.97
N LEU A 227 3.82 -13.52 15.07
CA LEU A 227 4.22 -14.35 13.94
C LEU A 227 3.05 -15.20 13.44
N GLU A 228 2.26 -15.78 14.33
CA GLU A 228 1.08 -16.57 13.95
C GLU A 228 0.04 -15.69 13.24
N PHE A 229 -0.22 -14.48 13.74
CA PHE A 229 -1.11 -13.52 13.08
C PHE A 229 -0.57 -13.09 11.71
N ALA A 230 0.68 -12.63 11.67
CA ALA A 230 1.31 -12.19 10.43
C ALA A 230 1.35 -13.32 9.39
N ILE A 231 1.70 -14.54 9.77
CA ILE A 231 1.85 -15.62 8.80
C ILE A 231 0.50 -16.21 8.37
N LEU A 232 -0.58 -16.06 9.14
CA LEU A 232 -1.91 -16.47 8.71
C LEU A 232 -2.60 -15.39 7.85
N ASP A 233 -2.42 -14.11 8.17
CA ASP A 233 -3.13 -13.00 7.50
C ASP A 233 -2.38 -12.50 6.26
N ILE A 234 -1.03 -12.42 6.31
CA ILE A 234 -0.22 -11.95 5.16
C ILE A 234 -0.51 -12.76 3.91
N PRO A 235 -0.57 -14.10 3.92
CA PRO A 235 -0.78 -14.85 2.69
C PRO A 235 -2.18 -14.65 2.09
N GLN A 236 -3.21 -14.46 2.90
CA GLN A 236 -4.55 -14.11 2.43
C GLN A 236 -4.58 -12.70 1.84
N ASN A 237 -3.89 -11.75 2.49
CA ASN A 237 -3.73 -10.39 1.97
C ASN A 237 -2.93 -10.38 0.66
N ILE A 238 -1.87 -11.21 0.53
CA ILE A 238 -1.10 -11.40 -0.72
C ILE A 238 -2.00 -11.97 -1.82
N LEU A 239 -2.80 -13.01 -1.52
CA LEU A 239 -3.74 -13.59 -2.47
C LEU A 239 -4.71 -12.52 -3.00
N ARG A 240 -5.33 -11.80 -2.07
CA ARG A 240 -6.34 -10.79 -2.39
C ARG A 240 -5.74 -9.64 -3.18
N PHE A 241 -4.54 -9.21 -2.80
CA PHE A 241 -3.79 -8.19 -3.52
C PHE A 241 -3.44 -8.64 -4.93
N SER A 242 -2.93 -9.87 -5.09
CA SER A 242 -2.63 -10.46 -6.40
C SER A 242 -3.88 -10.57 -7.28
N GLU A 243 -5.02 -10.96 -6.72
CA GLU A 243 -6.31 -11.02 -7.43
C GLU A 243 -6.70 -9.62 -7.93
N ILE A 244 -6.58 -8.60 -7.08
CA ILE A 244 -6.88 -7.21 -7.47
C ILE A 244 -5.92 -6.73 -8.54
N GLN A 245 -4.62 -6.97 -8.41
CA GLN A 245 -3.64 -6.61 -9.45
C GLN A 245 -3.95 -7.28 -10.79
N GLU A 246 -4.32 -8.56 -10.79
CA GLU A 246 -4.73 -9.26 -12.01
C GLU A 246 -5.99 -8.64 -12.62
N ARG A 247 -7.02 -8.37 -11.80
CA ARG A 247 -8.27 -7.75 -12.26
C ARG A 247 -8.09 -6.31 -12.74
N LEU A 248 -7.14 -5.58 -12.17
CA LEU A 248 -6.75 -4.26 -12.64
C LEU A 248 -5.99 -4.32 -13.98
N GLY A 249 -5.42 -5.48 -14.33
CA GLY A 249 -4.62 -5.67 -15.54
C GLY A 249 -3.15 -5.31 -15.34
N PHE A 250 -2.66 -5.28 -14.10
CA PHE A 250 -1.30 -4.87 -13.76
C PHE A 250 -0.24 -5.72 -14.45
N TYR A 251 -0.43 -7.05 -14.50
CA TYR A 251 0.51 -7.95 -15.18
C TYR A 251 0.54 -7.74 -16.69
N ALA A 252 -0.62 -7.49 -17.31
CA ALA A 252 -0.69 -7.18 -18.73
C ALA A 252 0.01 -5.84 -19.04
N PHE A 253 -0.13 -4.85 -18.17
CA PHE A 253 0.60 -3.60 -18.26
C PHE A 253 2.12 -3.82 -18.17
N LEU A 254 2.61 -4.61 -17.19
CA LEU A 254 4.04 -4.88 -17.06
C LEU A 254 4.60 -5.63 -18.28
N GLU A 255 3.83 -6.56 -18.83
CA GLU A 255 4.18 -7.30 -20.05
C GLU A 255 4.27 -6.38 -21.27
N GLU A 256 3.33 -5.46 -21.43
CA GLU A 256 3.35 -4.45 -22.49
C GLU A 256 4.49 -3.45 -22.31
N LEU A 257 4.71 -2.97 -21.08
CA LEU A 257 5.81 -2.09 -20.73
C LEU A 257 7.17 -2.74 -21.01
N ALA A 258 7.33 -4.03 -20.72
CA ALA A 258 8.57 -4.76 -21.00
C ALA A 258 8.84 -4.94 -22.51
N ARG A 259 7.79 -4.98 -23.34
CA ARG A 259 7.91 -5.02 -24.81
C ARG A 259 8.03 -3.65 -25.44
N SER A 260 7.71 -2.60 -24.68
CA SER A 260 7.71 -1.23 -25.16
C SER A 260 9.13 -0.75 -25.50
N PRO A 261 9.31 0.06 -26.57
CA PRO A 261 10.59 0.70 -26.85
C PRO A 261 11.05 1.64 -25.71
N TYR A 262 10.15 1.99 -24.78
CA TYR A 262 10.44 2.84 -23.63
C TYR A 262 11.02 2.08 -22.43
N TYR A 263 11.05 0.75 -22.45
CA TYR A 263 11.57 -0.06 -21.35
C TYR A 263 13.00 0.33 -20.87
N PRO A 264 13.98 0.59 -21.76
CA PRO A 264 15.33 0.99 -21.34
C PRO A 264 15.35 2.31 -20.55
N TRP A 265 14.41 3.21 -20.82
CA TRP A 265 14.30 4.48 -20.09
C TRP A 265 13.77 4.28 -18.68
N LEU A 266 12.85 3.33 -18.48
CA LEU A 266 12.32 3.00 -17.16
C LEU A 266 13.42 2.48 -16.23
N VAL A 267 14.32 1.65 -16.77
CA VAL A 267 15.49 1.11 -16.06
C VAL A 267 16.50 2.20 -15.70
N SER A 268 16.54 3.29 -16.48
CA SER A 268 17.43 4.43 -16.24
C SER A 268 16.88 5.45 -15.23
N LEU A 269 15.69 5.21 -14.68
CA LEU A 269 15.12 6.10 -13.68
C LEU A 269 15.90 6.00 -12.38
N PRO A 270 16.19 7.14 -11.73
CA PRO A 270 16.85 7.12 -10.44
C PRO A 270 15.96 6.37 -9.45
N LEU A 271 16.52 5.33 -8.83
CA LEU A 271 15.92 4.66 -7.69
C LEU A 271 15.88 5.61 -6.49
N ASP A 272 14.83 5.49 -5.66
CA ASP A 272 14.80 6.20 -4.40
C ASP A 272 15.99 5.75 -3.51
N PRO A 273 16.67 6.66 -2.79
CA PRO A 273 17.77 6.30 -1.91
C PRO A 273 17.43 5.20 -0.89
N SER A 274 16.16 5.11 -0.48
CA SER A 274 15.66 4.08 0.44
C SER A 274 15.63 2.70 -0.24
N ASP A 275 15.20 2.63 -1.50
CA ASP A 275 15.19 1.40 -2.29
C ASP A 275 16.61 0.92 -2.59
N VAL A 276 17.50 1.84 -2.94
CA VAL A 276 18.93 1.56 -3.15
C VAL A 276 19.55 0.94 -1.90
N ARG A 277 19.24 1.50 -0.72
CA ARG A 277 19.73 0.98 0.56
C ARG A 277 19.20 -0.43 0.80
N LEU A 278 17.91 -0.64 0.60
CA LEU A 278 17.28 -1.92 0.90
C LEU A 278 17.72 -3.02 -0.07
N LEU A 279 17.83 -2.73 -1.38
CA LEU A 279 18.39 -3.68 -2.35
C LEU A 279 19.82 -4.07 -1.99
N LYS A 280 20.65 -3.12 -1.55
CA LYS A 280 22.01 -3.42 -1.07
C LYS A 280 22.00 -4.27 0.20
N GLU A 281 21.14 -3.96 1.17
CA GLU A 281 20.97 -4.74 2.40
C GLU A 281 20.45 -6.17 2.12
N SER A 282 19.66 -6.35 1.06
CA SER A 282 19.21 -7.67 0.59
C SER A 282 20.28 -8.49 -0.15
N GLY A 283 21.45 -7.91 -0.42
CA GLY A 283 22.58 -8.59 -1.06
C GLY A 283 22.79 -8.23 -2.54
N HIS A 284 22.16 -7.16 -3.04
CA HIS A 284 22.34 -6.67 -4.41
C HIS A 284 23.22 -5.42 -4.43
N PRO A 285 24.55 -5.55 -4.58
CA PRO A 285 25.47 -4.41 -4.55
C PRO A 285 25.26 -3.41 -5.70
N ASN A 286 24.59 -3.86 -6.79
CA ASN A 286 24.23 -3.08 -7.96
C ASN A 286 22.69 -3.03 -8.14
N PRO A 287 21.99 -2.13 -7.43
CA PRO A 287 20.53 -2.04 -7.43
C PRO A 287 19.89 -1.88 -8.82
N ASP A 288 20.51 -1.11 -9.71
CA ASP A 288 19.96 -0.86 -11.06
C ASP A 288 19.94 -2.15 -11.91
N VAL A 289 21.01 -2.94 -11.84
CA VAL A 289 21.12 -4.23 -12.54
C VAL A 289 20.10 -5.21 -11.98
N ALA A 290 19.98 -5.25 -10.66
CA ALA A 290 19.03 -6.12 -9.97
C ALA A 290 17.61 -5.77 -10.41
N LEU A 291 17.20 -4.50 -10.28
CA LEU A 291 15.90 -3.99 -10.70
C LEU A 291 15.55 -4.37 -12.15
N THR A 292 16.52 -4.19 -13.06
CA THR A 292 16.35 -4.55 -14.47
C THR A 292 16.00 -6.02 -14.65
N ALA A 293 16.83 -6.90 -14.06
CA ALA A 293 16.62 -8.34 -14.14
C ALA A 293 15.25 -8.74 -13.57
N TYR A 294 14.80 -8.03 -12.54
CA TYR A 294 13.52 -8.30 -11.90
C TYR A 294 12.32 -7.83 -12.71
N LEU A 295 12.39 -6.65 -13.33
CA LEU A 295 11.33 -6.18 -14.22
C LEU A 295 11.19 -7.11 -15.43
N GLN A 296 12.31 -7.59 -15.97
CA GLN A 296 12.30 -8.60 -17.03
C GLN A 296 11.65 -9.91 -16.55
N ARG A 297 12.02 -10.37 -15.35
CA ARG A 297 11.48 -11.60 -14.78
C ARG A 297 9.99 -11.51 -14.46
N ALA A 298 9.52 -10.40 -13.88
CA ALA A 298 8.11 -10.15 -13.59
C ALA A 298 7.26 -10.13 -14.88
N ALA A 299 7.80 -9.62 -15.98
CA ALA A 299 7.15 -9.64 -17.28
C ALA A 299 7.12 -11.04 -17.93
N GLN A 300 8.11 -11.89 -17.65
CA GLN A 300 8.25 -13.24 -18.24
C GLN A 300 7.54 -14.33 -17.43
N GLU A 301 7.53 -14.22 -16.10
CA GLU A 301 7.06 -15.26 -15.19
C GLU A 301 5.69 -14.92 -14.58
N ARG A 302 4.66 -14.74 -15.43
CA ARG A 302 3.27 -14.59 -14.97
C ARG A 302 2.88 -15.67 -13.94
N ALA A 303 3.38 -16.90 -14.13
CA ALA A 303 3.15 -18.05 -13.28
C ALA A 303 3.78 -17.97 -11.87
N VAL A 304 4.84 -17.18 -11.67
CA VAL A 304 5.47 -17.03 -10.35
C VAL A 304 4.69 -16.04 -9.50
N VAL A 305 4.19 -14.96 -10.11
CA VAL A 305 3.34 -14.00 -9.40
C VAL A 305 1.90 -14.49 -9.24
N SER A 306 1.41 -15.32 -10.17
CA SER A 306 0.07 -15.91 -10.13
C SER A 306 -0.02 -17.28 -9.43
N ALA A 307 1.02 -17.73 -8.71
CA ALA A 307 0.98 -18.97 -7.92
C ALA A 307 0.98 -18.75 -6.38
N PRO A 308 0.12 -17.86 -5.85
CA PRO A 308 0.10 -17.52 -4.42
C PRO A 308 -0.19 -18.72 -3.52
N LYS A 309 -0.89 -19.74 -4.04
CA LYS A 309 -1.12 -21.01 -3.33
C LYS A 309 0.18 -21.74 -2.95
N LYS A 310 1.21 -21.72 -3.80
CA LYS A 310 2.49 -22.37 -3.48
C LYS A 310 3.25 -21.63 -2.37
N VAL A 311 3.13 -20.30 -2.35
CA VAL A 311 3.71 -19.46 -1.29
C VAL A 311 2.98 -19.70 0.03
N LEU A 312 1.65 -19.82 -0.01
CA LEU A 312 0.79 -20.21 1.11
C LEU A 312 1.12 -21.58 1.70
N ASP A 313 1.11 -22.62 0.87
CA ASP A 313 1.38 -24.00 1.29
C ASP A 313 2.77 -24.09 1.96
N TRP A 314 3.73 -23.31 1.46
CA TRP A 314 5.06 -23.19 2.06
C TRP A 314 5.04 -22.42 3.40
N ALA A 315 4.36 -21.27 3.46
CA ALA A 315 4.28 -20.44 4.65
C ALA A 315 3.64 -21.21 5.82
N GLU A 316 2.52 -21.89 5.56
CA GLU A 316 1.84 -22.75 6.54
C GLU A 316 2.77 -23.87 7.04
N GLY A 317 3.48 -24.53 6.12
CA GLY A 317 4.47 -25.55 6.47
C GLY A 317 5.63 -25.01 7.32
N PHE A 318 6.07 -23.78 7.06
CA PHE A 318 7.10 -23.10 7.83
C PHE A 318 6.62 -22.72 9.25
N VAL A 319 5.40 -22.18 9.41
CA VAL A 319 4.81 -21.95 10.74
C VAL A 319 4.73 -23.24 11.52
N GLY A 320 4.27 -24.32 10.89
CA GLY A 320 4.19 -25.63 11.53
C GLY A 320 5.53 -26.06 12.11
N LYS A 321 6.63 -25.91 11.35
CA LYS A 321 8.00 -26.23 11.78
C LYS A 321 8.52 -25.30 12.87
N MET A 322 8.26 -24.00 12.76
CA MET A 322 8.64 -23.02 13.79
C MET A 322 7.91 -23.29 15.10
N LYS A 323 6.59 -23.49 15.04
CA LYS A 323 5.75 -23.82 16.20
C LYS A 323 6.22 -25.10 16.88
N GLN A 324 6.56 -26.14 16.12
CA GLN A 324 7.17 -27.37 16.66
C GLN A 324 8.52 -27.11 17.34
N SER A 325 9.40 -26.31 16.71
CA SER A 325 10.73 -25.98 17.25
C SER A 325 10.62 -25.16 18.55
N PHE A 326 9.70 -24.19 18.60
CA PHE A 326 9.44 -23.37 19.79
C PHE A 326 8.71 -24.13 20.91
N MET A 327 7.76 -25.01 20.57
CA MET A 327 7.13 -25.88 21.59
C MET A 327 8.15 -26.87 22.19
N GLY A 328 9.11 -27.35 21.40
CA GLY A 328 10.24 -28.14 21.90
C GLY A 328 11.14 -27.35 22.88
N LEU A 329 11.33 -26.05 22.64
CA LEU A 329 12.10 -25.17 23.53
C LEU A 329 11.44 -24.94 24.91
N LYS A 330 10.10 -25.11 25.05
CA LYS A 330 9.44 -25.07 26.37
C LYS A 330 9.82 -26.26 27.27
N GLN A 331 10.38 -27.34 26.72
CA GLN A 331 10.91 -28.48 27.48
C GLN A 331 12.43 -28.34 27.73
N LYS A 332 12.84 -27.57 28.76
CA LYS A 332 14.15 -27.56 29.44
C LYS A 332 15.40 -28.07 28.66
N GLN A 333 15.56 -27.70 27.39
CA GLN A 333 16.78 -27.97 26.63
C GLN A 333 17.52 -26.67 26.35
N PRO A 334 18.86 -26.71 26.26
CA PRO A 334 19.65 -25.53 25.96
C PRO A 334 19.18 -24.93 24.62
N VAL A 335 19.04 -23.61 24.62
CA VAL A 335 18.59 -22.80 23.48
C VAL A 335 19.38 -23.21 22.24
N ILE A 336 18.73 -23.87 21.28
CA ILE A 336 19.31 -24.08 19.95
C ILE A 336 19.36 -22.70 19.31
N PRO A 337 20.55 -22.16 18.96
CA PRO A 337 20.63 -20.86 18.34
C PRO A 337 19.88 -20.90 17.01
N ILE A 338 18.86 -20.06 16.87
CA ILE A 338 18.20 -19.84 15.59
C ILE A 338 19.27 -19.34 14.61
N ASN A 339 19.45 -20.04 13.49
CA ASN A 339 20.50 -19.75 12.54
C ASN A 339 20.29 -18.34 11.95
N ARG A 340 21.34 -17.50 12.07
CA ARG A 340 21.38 -16.11 11.58
C ARG A 340 20.96 -15.99 10.11
N HIS A 341 21.20 -17.02 9.30
CA HIS A 341 20.80 -17.03 7.89
C HIS A 341 19.29 -17.22 7.67
N THR A 342 18.62 -18.03 8.49
CA THR A 342 17.15 -18.19 8.42
C THR A 342 16.45 -16.88 8.83
N LEU A 343 16.97 -16.22 9.86
CA LEU A 343 16.50 -14.88 10.24
C LEU A 343 16.78 -13.83 9.15
N SER A 344 17.91 -13.93 8.46
CA SER A 344 18.24 -13.07 7.33
C SER A 344 17.29 -13.27 6.13
N GLY A 345 16.96 -14.52 5.78
CA GLY A 345 15.99 -14.80 4.71
C GLY A 345 14.60 -14.29 5.04
N LEU A 346 14.16 -14.45 6.28
CA LEU A 346 12.87 -13.94 6.74
C LEU A 346 12.83 -12.39 6.76
N ALA A 347 13.93 -11.76 7.18
CA ALA A 347 14.07 -10.30 7.12
C ALA A 347 14.00 -9.78 5.68
N LYS A 348 14.63 -10.47 4.71
CA LYS A 348 14.53 -10.13 3.28
C LYS A 348 13.09 -10.25 2.76
N VAL A 349 12.37 -11.30 3.16
CA VAL A 349 10.94 -11.46 2.84
C VAL A 349 10.12 -10.32 3.42
N SER A 350 10.25 -10.02 4.72
CA SER A 350 9.49 -8.94 5.36
C SER A 350 9.84 -7.56 4.81
N SER A 351 11.11 -7.28 4.52
CA SER A 351 11.57 -6.03 3.91
C SER A 351 11.10 -5.90 2.46
N GLY A 352 11.08 -7.00 1.71
CA GLY A 352 10.53 -7.05 0.36
C GLY A 352 9.03 -6.76 0.34
N LEU A 353 8.27 -7.42 1.20
CA LEU A 353 6.85 -7.12 1.39
C LEU A 353 6.67 -5.64 1.78
N ALA A 354 7.39 -5.14 2.78
CA ALA A 354 7.28 -3.75 3.24
C ALA A 354 7.56 -2.71 2.13
N LEU A 355 8.56 -2.94 1.27
CA LEU A 355 8.82 -2.12 0.07
C LEU A 355 7.69 -2.17 -0.94
N TRP A 356 7.18 -3.38 -1.16
CA TRP A 356 6.10 -3.61 -2.10
C TRP A 356 4.87 -2.80 -1.75
N ALA A 357 4.57 -2.75 -0.45
CA ALA A 357 3.36 -2.11 0.02
C ALA A 357 3.53 -0.63 0.36
N GLY A 358 4.68 -0.20 0.88
CA GLY A 358 4.95 1.21 1.12
C GLY A 358 4.80 2.07 -0.15
N ASN A 359 5.16 1.52 -1.31
CA ASN A 359 5.14 2.25 -2.58
C ASN A 359 3.82 2.13 -3.36
N ALA A 360 2.98 1.15 -3.07
CA ALA A 360 1.61 1.16 -3.57
C ALA A 360 0.73 2.21 -2.86
N ALA A 361 1.19 2.79 -1.73
CA ALA A 361 0.40 3.72 -0.91
C ALA A 361 0.51 5.17 -1.41
N THR A 362 1.56 5.45 -2.19
CA THR A 362 1.79 6.74 -2.86
C THR A 362 1.08 6.82 -4.22
N MET A 363 0.02 6.04 -4.41
CA MET A 363 -0.61 5.80 -5.72
C MET A 363 -1.28 6.99 -6.42
N PRO A 364 -1.55 8.19 -5.87
CA PRO A 364 -2.24 9.16 -6.69
C PRO A 364 -1.35 9.94 -7.67
N PHE A 365 0.00 9.99 -7.57
CA PHE A 365 0.77 10.94 -8.41
C PHE A 365 2.14 10.54 -8.98
N THR A 366 2.76 9.40 -8.64
CA THR A 366 4.11 9.05 -9.17
C THR A 366 4.25 7.60 -9.63
N ALA A 367 3.41 7.18 -10.58
CA ALA A 367 3.46 5.84 -11.18
C ALA A 367 4.81 5.43 -11.81
N ILE A 368 5.67 6.42 -12.11
CA ILE A 368 7.02 6.24 -12.68
C ILE A 368 8.03 5.65 -11.65
N VAL A 369 7.84 5.90 -10.35
CA VAL A 369 8.72 5.38 -9.28
C VAL A 369 8.22 4.02 -8.75
N ILE A 370 6.91 3.76 -8.85
CA ILE A 370 6.22 2.64 -8.20
C ILE A 370 6.56 1.27 -8.82
N VAL A 371 6.74 1.21 -10.14
CA VAL A 371 7.03 -0.04 -10.86
C VAL A 371 8.39 -0.64 -10.44
N PRO A 372 9.48 0.14 -10.38
CA PRO A 372 10.73 -0.29 -9.77
C PRO A 372 10.58 -0.86 -8.35
N CYS A 373 9.91 -0.14 -7.45
CA CYS A 373 9.86 -0.51 -6.04
C CYS A 373 8.98 -1.74 -5.77
N ALA A 374 7.85 -1.86 -6.48
CA ALA A 374 7.01 -3.05 -6.42
C ALA A 374 7.76 -4.30 -6.98
N THR A 375 8.69 -4.09 -7.89
CA THR A 375 9.49 -5.18 -8.41
C THR A 375 10.59 -5.57 -7.42
N ALA A 376 11.28 -4.59 -6.82
CA ALA A 376 12.28 -4.81 -5.76
C ALA A 376 11.70 -5.49 -4.50
N GLY A 377 10.46 -5.18 -4.16
CA GLY A 377 9.76 -5.78 -3.02
C GLY A 377 9.46 -7.27 -3.22
N LEU A 378 8.82 -7.61 -4.34
CA LEU A 378 8.51 -9.00 -4.71
C LEU A 378 9.76 -9.87 -4.77
N VAL A 379 10.88 -9.27 -5.11
CA VAL A 379 12.17 -9.92 -5.26
C VAL A 379 12.80 -10.28 -3.94
N ALA A 380 12.86 -9.34 -3.00
CA ALA A 380 13.48 -9.63 -1.71
C ALA A 380 12.70 -10.74 -0.98
N VAL A 381 11.40 -10.87 -1.32
CA VAL A 381 10.58 -12.04 -0.99
C VAL A 381 11.08 -13.31 -1.68
N LEU A 382 11.21 -13.31 -3.00
CA LEU A 382 11.64 -14.50 -3.74
C LEU A 382 13.06 -14.95 -3.38
N ASP A 383 14.01 -14.03 -3.24
CA ASP A 383 15.39 -14.32 -2.85
C ASP A 383 15.47 -14.79 -1.39
N GLY A 384 14.70 -14.19 -0.49
CA GLY A 384 14.57 -14.69 0.89
C GLY A 384 13.99 -16.10 0.95
N VAL A 385 13.00 -16.43 0.10
CA VAL A 385 12.43 -17.78 -0.01
C VAL A 385 13.46 -18.79 -0.55
N ASN A 386 14.23 -18.42 -1.57
CA ASN A 386 15.27 -19.28 -2.15
C ASN A 386 16.42 -19.54 -1.17
N ASP A 387 16.91 -18.50 -0.47
CA ASP A 387 17.94 -18.63 0.58
C ASP A 387 17.51 -19.63 1.67
N ILE A 388 16.23 -19.62 2.05
CA ILE A 388 15.68 -20.55 3.05
C ILE A 388 15.56 -21.98 2.48
N LYS A 389 15.15 -22.11 1.21
CA LYS A 389 14.99 -23.42 0.55
C LYS A 389 16.32 -24.15 0.43
N ASP A 390 17.35 -23.48 -0.09
CA ASP A 390 18.68 -24.07 -0.30
C ASP A 390 19.29 -24.57 1.03
N GLN A 391 18.99 -23.90 2.14
CA GLN A 391 19.40 -24.36 3.47
C GLN A 391 18.64 -25.58 3.95
N SER A 392 17.33 -25.65 3.69
CA SER A 392 16.55 -26.83 4.06
C SER A 392 17.09 -28.09 3.39
N GLU A 393 17.53 -27.97 2.13
CA GLU A 393 18.14 -29.04 1.35
C GLU A 393 19.54 -29.40 1.88
N GLN A 394 20.38 -28.42 2.22
CA GLN A 394 21.69 -28.65 2.84
C GLN A 394 21.59 -29.35 4.20
N THR A 395 20.63 -28.94 5.03
CA THR A 395 20.45 -29.51 6.38
C THR A 395 19.96 -30.96 6.31
N ASN A 396 19.04 -31.24 5.39
CA ASN A 396 18.56 -32.60 5.13
C ASN A 396 19.64 -33.49 4.51
N GLY A 397 20.47 -32.95 3.61
CA GLY A 397 21.61 -33.65 3.02
C GLY A 397 22.70 -33.99 4.05
N ALA A 398 22.98 -33.09 5.01
CA ALA A 398 23.93 -33.35 6.10
C ALA A 398 23.46 -34.49 7.03
N LYS A 399 22.18 -34.49 7.43
CA LYS A 399 21.60 -35.57 8.25
C LYS A 399 21.57 -36.92 7.54
N SER A 400 21.38 -36.94 6.22
CA SER A 400 21.46 -38.16 5.41
C SER A 400 22.88 -38.72 5.32
N LYS A 401 23.92 -37.88 5.39
CA LYS A 401 25.32 -38.32 5.40
C LYS A 401 25.78 -38.84 6.77
N GLU A 402 25.27 -38.29 7.86
CA GLU A 402 25.57 -38.81 9.22
C GLU A 402 24.87 -40.15 9.50
N THR A 403 23.67 -40.36 8.98
CA THR A 403 22.94 -41.64 9.13
C THR A 403 23.45 -42.77 8.23
N GLY A 404 24.23 -42.45 7.19
CA GLY A 404 24.86 -43.41 6.29
C GLY A 404 26.19 -44.02 6.78
N LYS A 405 26.67 -43.63 7.97
CA LYS A 405 27.91 -44.13 8.57
C LYS A 405 27.65 -44.99 9.81
N ALA A 406 26.64 -45.85 9.74
CA ALA A 406 26.51 -46.97 10.67
C ALA A 406 27.45 -48.09 10.20
N ASP A 407 28.50 -48.35 10.98
CA ASP A 407 29.48 -49.39 10.74
C ASP A 407 28.80 -50.76 10.50
N ALA A 408 29.10 -51.37 9.36
CA ALA A 408 28.74 -52.76 9.12
C ALA A 408 29.41 -53.64 10.20
N PRO A 409 28.69 -54.60 10.80
CA PRO A 409 29.26 -55.45 11.84
C PRO A 409 30.41 -56.26 11.24
N GLN A 410 31.63 -56.03 11.73
CA GLN A 410 32.78 -56.85 11.39
C GLN A 410 32.52 -58.29 11.86
N GLY A 411 32.53 -59.21 10.90
CA GLY A 411 32.30 -60.63 11.12
C GLY A 411 33.26 -61.24 12.14
N GLY A 412 32.69 -62.10 12.98
CA GLY A 412 33.40 -62.86 14.00
C GLY A 412 34.50 -63.74 13.39
N LYS A 413 35.66 -63.74 14.05
CA LYS A 413 36.70 -64.75 13.90
C LYS A 413 36.54 -65.78 15.03
N ASP A 414 36.68 -67.03 14.62
CA ASP A 414 36.61 -68.26 15.42
C ASP A 414 37.51 -68.24 16.66
N VAL A 415 36.98 -68.78 17.76
CA VAL A 415 37.76 -69.21 18.94
C VAL A 415 37.67 -70.74 19.02
N PRO A 416 38.80 -71.46 19.16
CA PRO A 416 38.78 -72.92 19.21
C PRO A 416 38.40 -73.43 20.61
N ILE A 417 37.62 -74.50 20.62
CA ILE A 417 37.30 -75.31 21.80
C ILE A 417 38.58 -76.05 22.22
N VAL A 418 39.00 -75.88 23.47
CA VAL A 418 39.99 -76.75 24.14
C VAL A 418 39.23 -77.59 25.16
N THR A 419 39.30 -78.91 24.98
CA THR A 419 38.89 -79.95 25.92
C THR A 419 39.85 -80.02 27.10
N THR A 420 39.31 -80.02 28.32
CA THR A 420 39.60 -80.98 29.41
C THR A 420 38.52 -80.88 30.48
#